data_AF-A0A4V3WYW9-F1
#
_entry.id   AF-A0A4V3WYW9-F1
#
_cell.length_a   1.000
_cell.length_b   1.000
_cell.length_c   1.000
_cell.angle_alpha   90.00
_cell.angle_beta   90.00
_cell.angle_gamma   90.00
#
_symmetry.space_group_name_H-M   'P 1'
#
loop_
_entity.id
_entity.type
_entity.pdbx_description
1 polymer ?
#
loop_
_entity_poly.entity_id
_entity_poly.type
_entity_poly.pdbx_seq_one_letter_code
_entity_poly.pdbx_strand_id
1 'polypeptide(L)'
;MITSQPSQSLTEMNKAIITLSAAACICTASAKGISPVGVDSISFDRHGDYIAVDMKLDLTPTDVQSARAQILTPMILSEQGDTIFLPSVGVYGRQRYLQYLRHDRQPLSRGVEEIIRSGNRPADLPYHTLTPYQDWMANSQLVLRRRLYGCADCLIEERVDPVTTYFQPMPGIPEIIYFEAKDTGPVVETLEGAAYIDFIVDKTNIEPNYRRNPQELLKIQSSIDTVLNDKDVTITGVWLKGFASPESPYSHNTDLAIGRTAALKKYLNQLYNFKGDIISTDYEPEDWEGLRRFVERSNIDHKSEILALIDSDMEPDPKEALIKKRYPEEYRFMLQTYYPALRHTEYRVTYEINRTDDINKIRETMRTKPSRLTLREFLLLGNACQPGSDEFNEVFETAVRMYPDNETANINAANAALQRGDYTTAEQYLSRAGNSPEAIYARGSLAFIQGDYDRAEQLMQDASSIPASRATLDEIARIRANKQQKVTKIELK
;
A
#
# COMPACT_ATOMS: atom_id res chain seq x y z
N MET A 1 29.48 -23.26 -56.52
CA MET A 1 28.76 -23.79 -55.35
C MET A 1 29.46 -23.29 -54.12
N ILE A 2 29.03 -22.12 -53.63
CA ILE A 2 29.49 -21.47 -52.41
C ILE A 2 28.19 -21.19 -51.67
N THR A 3 27.93 -21.93 -50.59
CA THR A 3 26.73 -21.79 -49.77
C THR A 3 27.01 -20.78 -48.67
N SER A 4 26.43 -19.59 -48.81
CA SER A 4 26.35 -18.54 -47.80
C SER A 4 25.22 -18.85 -46.81
N GLN A 5 25.56 -19.00 -45.53
CA GLN A 5 24.61 -18.87 -44.42
C GLN A 5 24.63 -17.42 -43.91
N PRO A 6 23.47 -16.84 -43.53
CA PRO A 6 23.43 -15.48 -43.01
C PRO A 6 23.74 -15.44 -41.51
N SER A 7 24.47 -14.39 -41.14
CA SER A 7 24.72 -13.92 -39.78
C SER A 7 23.42 -13.57 -39.06
N GLN A 8 23.16 -14.19 -37.90
CA GLN A 8 22.23 -13.67 -36.90
C GLN A 8 23.03 -13.07 -35.75
N SER A 9 22.84 -11.77 -35.58
CA SER A 9 23.35 -10.91 -34.52
C SER A 9 22.76 -11.33 -33.16
N LEU A 10 23.64 -11.69 -32.22
CA LEU A 10 23.33 -11.76 -30.80
C LEU A 10 23.03 -10.35 -30.27
N THR A 11 21.74 -10.04 -30.17
CA THR A 11 21.22 -8.88 -29.44
C THR A 11 20.27 -9.45 -28.40
N GLU A 12 20.76 -9.82 -27.23
CA GLU A 12 19.91 -10.04 -26.06
C GLU A 12 20.35 -9.11 -24.92
N MET A 13 19.52 -8.08 -24.79
CA MET A 13 19.15 -7.32 -23.60
C MET A 13 19.90 -7.63 -22.30
N ASN A 14 20.76 -6.67 -21.93
CA ASN A 14 21.08 -6.35 -20.55
C ASN A 14 19.79 -6.13 -19.75
N LYS A 15 19.36 -7.12 -18.98
CA LYS A 15 18.51 -6.90 -17.81
C LYS A 15 19.42 -6.47 -16.65
N ALA A 16 19.58 -5.17 -16.49
CA ALA A 16 20.13 -4.60 -15.27
C ALA A 16 19.13 -4.87 -14.14
N ILE A 17 19.39 -5.89 -13.33
CA ILE A 17 18.73 -6.08 -12.04
C ILE A 17 19.38 -5.06 -11.09
N ILE A 18 18.71 -3.93 -10.91
CA ILE A 18 19.01 -3.01 -9.82
C ILE A 18 18.27 -3.54 -8.60
N THR A 19 18.92 -4.40 -7.81
CA THR A 19 18.45 -4.77 -6.47
C THR A 19 18.89 -3.66 -5.52
N LEU A 20 17.96 -2.79 -5.15
CA LEU A 20 18.21 -1.77 -4.13
C LEU A 20 18.10 -2.42 -2.74
N SER A 21 19.19 -2.35 -1.98
CA SER A 21 19.25 -2.78 -0.58
C SER A 21 18.24 -2.02 0.26
N ALA A 22 17.15 -2.69 0.65
CA ALA A 22 16.38 -2.26 1.80
C ALA A 22 17.24 -2.51 3.04
N ALA A 23 17.81 -1.44 3.60
CA ALA A 23 18.33 -1.45 4.96
C ALA A 23 17.14 -1.55 5.92
N ALA A 24 16.50 -2.71 5.98
CA ALA A 24 15.72 -3.07 7.14
C ALA A 24 16.74 -3.15 8.29
N CYS A 25 16.62 -2.24 9.26
CA CYS A 25 17.37 -2.29 10.49
C CYS A 25 16.84 -3.46 11.34
N ILE A 26 17.06 -4.68 10.84
CA ILE A 26 16.81 -5.90 11.58
C ILE A 26 17.99 -6.01 12.53
N CYS A 27 17.69 -6.02 13.83
CA CYS A 27 18.67 -6.21 14.88
C CYS A 27 19.57 -7.40 14.50
N THR A 28 20.82 -7.09 14.17
CA THR A 28 21.82 -8.08 13.78
C THR A 28 22.06 -8.98 14.99
N ALA A 29 21.52 -10.20 14.95
CA ALA A 29 22.01 -11.28 15.79
C ALA A 29 23.40 -11.64 15.27
N SER A 30 24.40 -10.86 15.67
CA SER A 30 25.80 -11.10 15.37
C SER A 30 26.17 -12.46 15.95
N ALA A 31 26.48 -13.42 15.08
CA ALA A 31 27.10 -14.66 15.51
C ALA A 31 28.44 -14.30 16.17
N LYS A 32 28.49 -14.30 17.50
CA LYS A 32 29.72 -14.07 18.27
C LYS A 32 30.69 -15.22 18.00
N GLY A 33 31.55 -15.06 17.00
CA GLY A 33 32.67 -15.95 16.73
C GLY A 33 33.70 -15.87 17.85
N ILE A 34 34.25 -17.02 18.22
CA ILE A 34 35.48 -17.13 19.01
C ILE A 34 36.59 -16.67 18.07
N SER A 35 37.30 -15.59 18.40
CA SER A 35 38.39 -15.08 17.57
C SER A 35 39.69 -15.86 17.82
N PRO A 36 40.26 -16.51 16.79
CA PRO A 36 41.71 -16.60 16.70
C PRO A 36 42.23 -15.98 15.39
N VAL A 37 43.17 -15.03 15.55
CA VAL A 37 44.13 -14.48 14.57
C VAL A 37 43.59 -14.35 13.13
N GLY A 38 43.05 -13.17 12.80
CA GLY A 38 42.87 -12.75 11.41
C GLY A 38 41.47 -12.30 10.98
N VAL A 39 40.47 -12.28 11.87
CA VAL A 39 39.11 -11.78 11.56
C VAL A 39 38.53 -11.00 12.76
N ASP A 40 38.19 -9.72 12.53
CA ASP A 40 37.70 -8.78 13.54
C ASP A 40 36.17 -8.76 13.67
N SER A 41 35.45 -8.98 12.57
CA SER A 41 33.98 -8.97 12.51
C SER A 41 33.49 -9.80 11.32
N ILE A 42 32.31 -10.41 11.44
CA ILE A 42 31.71 -11.23 10.38
C ILE A 42 30.18 -11.15 10.36
N SER A 43 29.57 -11.13 9.16
CA SER A 43 28.15 -11.37 8.93
C SER A 43 27.92 -12.33 7.77
N PHE A 44 26.80 -13.07 7.85
CA PHE A 44 26.31 -13.99 6.84
C PHE A 44 24.86 -13.66 6.56
N ASP A 45 24.59 -13.07 5.40
CA ASP A 45 23.26 -12.62 5.04
C ASP A 45 22.80 -13.39 3.80
N ARG A 46 21.73 -14.18 3.95
CA ARG A 46 21.12 -14.89 2.82
C ARG A 46 20.16 -13.95 2.12
N HIS A 47 20.40 -13.73 0.84
CA HIS A 47 19.51 -12.98 -0.04
C HIS A 47 19.09 -13.88 -1.20
N GLY A 48 17.90 -14.47 -1.07
CA GLY A 48 17.37 -15.43 -2.04
C GLY A 48 18.26 -16.67 -2.19
N ASP A 49 18.82 -16.83 -3.38
CA ASP A 49 19.68 -17.96 -3.77
C ASP A 49 21.18 -17.74 -3.51
N TYR A 50 21.55 -16.63 -2.86
CA TYR A 50 22.95 -16.30 -2.56
C TYR A 50 23.17 -16.03 -1.07
N ILE A 51 24.38 -16.33 -0.59
CA ILE A 51 24.91 -15.86 0.68
C ILE A 51 25.92 -14.74 0.41
N ALA A 52 25.70 -13.59 1.05
CA ALA A 52 26.69 -12.56 1.24
C ALA A 52 27.56 -12.91 2.45
N VAL A 53 28.87 -12.84 2.26
CA VAL A 53 29.86 -13.00 3.33
C VAL A 53 30.63 -11.70 3.45
N ASP A 54 30.39 -10.98 4.54
CA ASP A 54 31.09 -9.75 4.89
C ASP A 54 31.97 -10.01 6.10
N MET A 55 33.26 -9.73 5.97
CA MET A 55 34.20 -9.86 7.08
C MET A 55 35.29 -8.81 7.04
N LYS A 56 35.95 -8.59 8.17
CA LYS A 56 37.12 -7.73 8.28
C LYS A 56 38.34 -8.59 8.57
N LEU A 57 39.21 -8.77 7.58
CA LEU A 57 40.42 -9.60 7.69
C LEU A 57 41.55 -8.81 8.36
N ASP A 58 42.00 -9.25 9.53
CA ASP A 58 43.22 -8.75 10.17
C ASP A 58 44.44 -9.36 9.45
N LEU A 59 45.15 -8.51 8.72
CA LEU A 59 46.34 -8.91 7.99
C LEU A 59 47.63 -8.67 8.79
N THR A 60 47.58 -8.04 9.98
CA THR A 60 48.77 -7.76 10.83
C THR A 60 49.72 -8.96 11.04
N PRO A 61 49.25 -10.21 11.20
CA PRO A 61 50.13 -11.37 11.41
C PRO A 61 50.69 -11.96 10.09
N THR A 62 50.41 -11.36 8.93
CA THR A 62 50.85 -11.86 7.61
C THR A 62 52.19 -11.26 7.15
N ASP A 63 53.09 -10.92 8.08
CA ASP A 63 54.41 -10.43 7.71
C ASP A 63 55.21 -11.54 7.00
N VAL A 64 55.52 -11.31 5.73
CA VAL A 64 56.16 -12.29 4.85
C VAL A 64 57.51 -11.79 4.40
N GLN A 65 58.51 -12.66 4.50
CA GLN A 65 59.84 -12.42 3.95
C GLN A 65 59.76 -12.08 2.46
N SER A 66 60.76 -11.37 1.95
CA SER A 66 60.80 -10.85 0.57
C SER A 66 60.46 -11.88 -0.52
N ALA A 67 60.89 -13.14 -0.34
CA ALA A 67 60.68 -14.23 -1.30
C ALA A 67 59.49 -15.16 -0.98
N ARG A 68 58.63 -14.78 -0.02
CA ARG A 68 57.47 -15.57 0.41
C ARG A 68 56.16 -14.87 0.07
N ALA A 69 55.07 -15.64 0.07
CA ALA A 69 53.70 -15.11 0.00
C ALA A 69 52.78 -15.90 0.94
N GLN A 70 51.89 -15.18 1.62
CA GLN A 70 50.87 -15.76 2.49
C GLN A 70 49.52 -15.65 1.77
N ILE A 71 48.87 -16.79 1.55
CA ILE A 71 47.54 -16.86 0.92
C ILE A 71 46.53 -17.20 1.99
N LEU A 72 45.48 -16.38 2.08
CA LEU A 72 44.33 -16.55 2.97
C LEU A 72 43.13 -16.92 2.09
N THR A 73 42.55 -18.11 2.28
CA THR A 73 41.37 -18.57 1.56
C THR A 73 40.26 -18.83 2.57
N PRO A 74 39.26 -17.94 2.70
CA PRO A 74 38.06 -18.23 3.47
C PRO A 74 37.29 -19.41 2.83
N MET A 75 36.74 -20.29 3.66
CA MET A 75 36.03 -21.47 3.19
C MET A 75 34.79 -21.71 4.05
N ILE A 76 33.67 -22.04 3.39
CA ILE A 76 32.47 -22.55 4.07
C ILE A 76 32.60 -24.07 4.09
N LEU A 77 32.63 -24.66 5.28
CA LEU A 77 32.88 -26.08 5.51
C LEU A 77 31.72 -26.69 6.30
N SER A 78 31.06 -27.71 5.75
CA SER A 78 30.03 -28.49 6.43
C SER A 78 30.63 -29.50 7.41
N GLU A 79 29.81 -30.04 8.30
CA GLU A 79 30.20 -31.18 9.14
C GLU A 79 30.48 -32.45 8.31
N GLN A 80 29.79 -32.64 7.18
CA GLN A 80 30.00 -33.77 6.27
C GLN A 80 31.21 -33.62 5.34
N GLY A 81 31.87 -32.45 5.35
CA GLY A 81 33.07 -32.17 4.56
C GLY A 81 32.83 -31.45 3.23
N ASP A 82 31.59 -31.09 2.91
CA ASP A 82 31.28 -30.22 1.77
C ASP A 82 31.96 -28.87 1.97
N THR A 83 32.65 -28.39 0.94
CA THR A 83 33.52 -27.21 1.04
C THR A 83 33.32 -26.28 -0.14
N ILE A 84 33.11 -24.99 0.13
CA ILE A 84 33.25 -23.91 -0.86
C ILE A 84 34.46 -23.06 -0.52
N PHE A 85 35.32 -22.85 -1.51
CA PHE A 85 36.43 -21.92 -1.45
C PHE A 85 35.97 -20.55 -1.93
N LEU A 86 36.04 -19.55 -1.06
CA LEU A 86 35.75 -18.17 -1.41
C LEU A 86 37.01 -17.50 -2.02
N PRO A 87 36.86 -16.35 -2.72
CA PRO A 87 38.00 -15.61 -3.27
C PRO A 87 39.11 -15.40 -2.23
N SER A 88 40.34 -15.70 -2.62
CA SER A 88 41.49 -15.63 -1.72
C SER A 88 42.05 -14.21 -1.61
N VAL A 89 42.78 -13.94 -0.52
CA VAL A 89 43.59 -12.73 -0.35
C VAL A 89 45.04 -13.15 -0.18
N GLY A 90 45.92 -12.66 -1.04
CA GLY A 90 47.33 -12.99 -1.05
C GLY A 90 48.21 -11.81 -0.68
N VAL A 91 49.05 -11.97 0.35
CA VAL A 91 50.06 -10.99 0.76
C VAL A 91 51.44 -11.45 0.28
N TYR A 92 52.04 -10.69 -0.65
CA TYR A 92 53.27 -11.05 -1.34
C TYR A 92 54.46 -10.23 -0.86
N GLY A 93 55.55 -10.90 -0.48
CA GLY A 93 56.85 -10.27 -0.25
C GLY A 93 57.37 -9.59 -1.52
N ARG A 94 58.33 -8.67 -1.39
CA ARG A 94 58.82 -7.82 -2.50
C ARG A 94 59.28 -8.64 -3.72
N GLN A 95 60.19 -9.60 -3.55
CA GLN A 95 60.67 -10.42 -4.67
C GLN A 95 59.56 -11.30 -5.23
N ARG A 96 58.70 -11.84 -4.36
CA ARG A 96 57.60 -12.71 -4.76
C ARG A 96 56.55 -11.97 -5.59
N TYR A 97 56.22 -10.74 -5.21
CA TYR A 97 55.35 -9.86 -5.99
C TYR A 97 55.94 -9.53 -7.37
N LEU A 98 57.26 -9.32 -7.46
CA LEU A 98 57.94 -9.10 -8.74
C LEU A 98 57.92 -10.36 -9.62
N GLN A 99 58.03 -11.56 -9.04
CA GLN A 99 57.85 -12.81 -9.78
C GLN A 99 56.44 -12.95 -10.32
N TYR A 100 55.42 -12.66 -9.50
CA TYR A 100 54.02 -12.64 -9.93
C TYR A 100 53.81 -11.72 -11.13
N LEU A 101 54.35 -10.49 -11.10
CA LEU A 101 54.26 -9.56 -12.23
C LEU A 101 54.96 -10.04 -13.51
N ARG A 102 55.98 -10.91 -13.40
CA ARG A 102 56.78 -11.42 -14.52
C ARG A 102 56.23 -12.71 -15.12
N HIS A 103 55.50 -13.51 -14.34
CA HIS A 103 54.90 -14.78 -14.78
C HIS A 103 53.40 -14.61 -15.05
N ASP A 104 53.07 -13.71 -15.97
CA ASP A 104 51.70 -13.47 -16.46
C ASP A 104 50.66 -13.20 -15.38
N ARG A 105 51.07 -12.77 -14.18
CA ARG A 105 50.19 -12.46 -13.05
C ARG A 105 49.30 -13.65 -12.66
N GLN A 106 49.86 -14.87 -12.70
CA GLN A 106 49.15 -16.04 -12.21
C GLN A 106 49.15 -16.08 -10.66
N PRO A 107 47.98 -16.13 -10.00
CA PRO A 107 47.88 -16.16 -8.55
C PRO A 107 48.23 -17.54 -7.96
N LEU A 108 48.76 -17.55 -6.73
CA LEU A 108 49.20 -18.80 -6.08
C LEU A 108 48.05 -19.69 -5.59
N SER A 109 46.88 -19.11 -5.30
CA SER A 109 45.65 -19.86 -5.02
C SER A 109 45.17 -20.68 -6.21
N ARG A 110 45.61 -20.35 -7.44
CA ARG A 110 45.10 -20.87 -8.73
C ARG A 110 43.60 -20.58 -8.95
N GLY A 111 43.04 -19.61 -8.22
CA GLY A 111 41.67 -19.15 -8.35
C GLY A 111 41.58 -17.63 -8.36
N VAL A 112 40.43 -17.09 -7.98
CA VAL A 112 40.25 -15.65 -7.77
C VAL A 112 41.03 -15.24 -6.52
N GLU A 113 41.95 -14.29 -6.66
CA GLU A 113 42.82 -13.82 -5.58
C GLU A 113 43.02 -12.32 -5.64
N GLU A 114 42.77 -11.63 -4.53
CA GLU A 114 43.20 -10.25 -4.35
C GLU A 114 44.69 -10.22 -3.96
N ILE A 115 45.51 -9.52 -4.76
CA ILE A 115 46.97 -9.51 -4.60
C ILE A 115 47.42 -8.22 -3.93
N ILE A 116 47.97 -8.35 -2.74
CA ILE A 116 48.50 -7.25 -1.93
C ILE A 116 50.01 -7.42 -1.79
N ARG A 117 50.77 -6.40 -2.16
CA ARG A 117 52.21 -6.37 -1.86
C ARG A 117 52.39 -6.06 -0.37
N SER A 118 53.22 -6.83 0.34
CA SER A 118 53.45 -6.72 1.79
C SER A 118 53.75 -5.28 2.26
N GLY A 119 54.54 -4.51 1.51
CA GLY A 119 54.84 -3.10 1.87
C GLY A 119 53.67 -2.12 1.77
N ASN A 120 52.55 -2.52 1.15
CA ASN A 120 51.34 -1.73 0.98
C ASN A 120 50.15 -2.36 1.74
N ARG A 121 50.42 -3.34 2.60
CA ARG A 121 49.39 -4.12 3.27
C ARG A 121 48.65 -3.26 4.31
N PRO A 122 47.31 -3.20 4.30
CA PRO A 122 46.55 -2.59 5.38
C PRO A 122 46.61 -3.47 6.64
N ALA A 123 46.42 -2.86 7.81
CA ALA A 123 46.22 -3.64 9.05
C ALA A 123 44.97 -4.52 8.92
N ASP A 124 43.90 -3.90 8.42
CA ASP A 124 42.59 -4.52 8.24
C ASP A 124 42.10 -4.39 6.80
N LEU A 125 41.56 -5.48 6.25
CA LEU A 125 40.98 -5.52 4.92
C LEU A 125 39.47 -5.83 5.00
N PRO A 126 38.59 -4.91 4.59
CA PRO A 126 37.19 -5.22 4.35
C PRO A 126 37.08 -6.24 3.21
N TYR A 127 36.39 -7.33 3.47
CA TYR A 127 36.20 -8.43 2.54
C TYR A 127 34.70 -8.66 2.33
N HIS A 128 34.28 -8.68 1.06
CA HIS A 128 32.90 -8.93 0.66
C HIS A 128 32.89 -9.95 -0.48
N THR A 129 32.01 -10.95 -0.39
CA THR A 129 31.77 -11.87 -1.51
C THR A 129 30.34 -12.40 -1.51
N LEU A 130 29.85 -12.76 -2.70
CA LEU A 130 28.58 -13.42 -2.92
C LEU A 130 28.84 -14.84 -3.43
N THR A 131 28.21 -15.84 -2.82
CA THR A 131 28.30 -17.23 -3.27
C THR A 131 26.90 -17.86 -3.35
N PRO A 132 26.59 -18.69 -4.35
CA PRO A 132 25.32 -19.38 -4.41
C PRO A 132 25.09 -20.23 -3.16
N TYR A 133 23.91 -20.08 -2.57
CA TYR A 133 23.50 -20.87 -1.42
C TYR A 133 23.31 -22.34 -1.81
N GLN A 134 23.80 -23.25 -0.98
CA GLN A 134 23.57 -24.68 -1.11
C GLN A 134 22.99 -25.20 0.21
N ASP A 135 22.09 -26.17 0.16
CA ASP A 135 21.33 -26.60 1.35
C ASP A 135 22.24 -27.08 2.50
N TRP A 136 23.38 -27.72 2.21
CA TRP A 136 24.35 -28.16 3.22
C TRP A 136 25.08 -27.01 3.93
N MET A 137 25.02 -25.78 3.40
CA MET A 137 25.60 -24.61 4.06
C MET A 137 24.88 -24.28 5.37
N ALA A 138 23.62 -24.72 5.51
CA ALA A 138 22.97 -24.74 6.81
C ALA A 138 23.70 -25.73 7.72
N ASN A 139 24.29 -25.22 8.81
CA ASN A 139 25.17 -25.95 9.74
C ASN A 139 26.58 -26.10 9.20
N SER A 140 27.08 -25.08 8.51
CA SER A 140 28.49 -24.97 8.16
C SER A 140 29.23 -24.02 9.10
N GLN A 141 30.55 -24.12 9.12
CA GLN A 141 31.44 -23.17 9.75
C GLN A 141 32.20 -22.40 8.67
N LEU A 142 32.55 -21.15 8.97
CA LEU A 142 33.58 -20.48 8.20
C LEU A 142 34.93 -20.80 8.80
N VAL A 143 35.83 -21.26 7.96
CA VAL A 143 37.22 -21.52 8.31
C VAL A 143 38.13 -20.71 7.39
N LEU A 144 39.31 -20.36 7.87
CA LEU A 144 40.32 -19.64 7.10
C LEU A 144 41.49 -20.57 6.83
N ARG A 145 41.68 -20.94 5.57
CA ARG A 145 42.87 -21.70 5.15
C ARG A 145 44.01 -20.76 4.86
N ARG A 146 45.14 -20.96 5.53
CA ARG A 146 46.35 -20.15 5.44
C ARG A 146 47.46 -21.00 4.83
N ARG A 147 47.98 -20.57 3.68
CA ARG A 147 49.12 -21.22 3.00
C ARG A 147 50.29 -20.27 2.83
N LEU A 148 51.45 -20.67 3.31
CA LEU A 148 52.70 -19.95 3.11
C LEU A 148 53.49 -20.57 1.95
N TYR A 149 53.80 -19.78 0.95
CA TYR A 149 54.60 -20.19 -0.21
C TYR A 149 56.01 -19.60 -0.17
N GLY A 150 56.97 -20.39 -0.66
CA GLY A 150 58.35 -19.99 -0.87
C GLY A 150 58.63 -19.45 -2.28
N CYS A 151 59.93 -19.40 -2.62
CA CYS A 151 60.45 -18.73 -3.82
C CYS A 151 60.17 -19.43 -5.16
N ALA A 152 59.79 -20.72 -5.14
CA ALA A 152 59.59 -21.56 -6.33
C ALA A 152 58.21 -22.24 -6.32
N ASP A 153 57.17 -21.52 -5.87
CA ASP A 153 55.80 -22.04 -5.72
C ASP A 153 55.69 -23.24 -4.76
N CYS A 154 56.71 -23.47 -3.94
CA CYS A 154 56.72 -24.52 -2.93
C CYS A 154 55.85 -24.11 -1.75
N LEU A 155 54.91 -24.97 -1.36
CA LEU A 155 54.13 -24.84 -0.13
C LEU A 155 55.05 -25.14 1.05
N ILE A 156 55.26 -24.15 1.92
CA ILE A 156 56.08 -24.24 3.12
C ILE A 156 55.23 -24.70 4.31
N GLU A 157 54.04 -24.12 4.45
CA GLU A 157 53.16 -24.36 5.58
C GLU A 157 51.70 -24.21 5.13
N GLU A 158 50.82 -25.05 5.67
CA GLU A 158 49.38 -24.96 5.53
C GLU A 158 48.69 -25.19 6.87
N ARG A 159 47.73 -24.32 7.19
CA ARG A 159 46.88 -24.42 8.38
C ARG A 159 45.44 -24.05 8.01
N VAL A 160 44.47 -24.64 8.69
CA VAL A 160 43.06 -24.24 8.64
C VAL A 160 42.63 -23.82 10.04
N ASP A 161 42.11 -22.59 10.16
CA ASP A 161 41.71 -22.01 11.43
C ASP A 161 40.19 -21.78 11.45
N PRO A 162 39.48 -22.25 12.49
CA PRO A 162 38.07 -21.92 12.66
C PRO A 162 37.88 -20.42 12.86
N VAL A 163 37.01 -19.79 12.06
CA VAL A 163 36.63 -18.38 12.18
C VAL A 163 35.31 -18.25 12.94
N THR A 164 34.37 -19.15 12.68
CA THR A 164 33.08 -19.21 13.38
C THR A 164 32.81 -20.59 13.94
N THR A 165 31.92 -20.65 14.94
CA THR A 165 31.18 -21.89 15.21
C THR A 165 30.20 -22.17 14.06
N TYR A 166 29.62 -23.37 14.03
CA TYR A 166 28.53 -23.69 13.11
C TYR A 166 27.45 -22.62 13.11
N PHE A 167 27.16 -22.04 11.93
CA PHE A 167 26.16 -21.01 11.74
C PHE A 167 24.94 -21.56 10.99
N GLN A 168 23.80 -20.90 11.22
CA GLN A 168 22.58 -21.08 10.44
C GLN A 168 22.33 -19.78 9.68
N PRO A 169 22.29 -19.80 8.34
CA PRO A 169 21.80 -18.65 7.60
C PRO A 169 20.36 -18.35 8.03
N MET A 170 20.00 -17.07 8.07
CA MET A 170 18.63 -16.68 8.40
C MET A 170 17.64 -17.36 7.42
N PRO A 171 16.47 -17.82 7.90
CA PRO A 171 15.43 -18.33 7.02
C PRO A 171 15.06 -17.32 5.94
N GLY A 172 14.79 -17.80 4.73
CA GLY A 172 14.18 -16.96 3.71
C GLY A 172 12.80 -16.49 4.19
N ILE A 173 12.60 -15.17 4.30
CA ILE A 173 11.28 -14.64 4.66
C ILE A 173 10.28 -14.86 3.52
N PRO A 174 8.99 -15.12 3.81
CA PRO A 174 7.95 -15.20 2.80
C PRO A 174 7.87 -13.92 1.98
N GLU A 175 7.55 -14.05 0.70
CA GLU A 175 7.36 -12.89 -0.18
C GLU A 175 6.17 -12.05 0.31
N ILE A 176 6.38 -10.74 0.47
CA ILE A 176 5.32 -9.80 0.83
C ILE A 176 4.67 -9.29 -0.46
N ILE A 177 3.39 -9.62 -0.66
CA ILE A 177 2.65 -9.36 -1.91
C ILE A 177 1.58 -8.30 -1.66
N TYR A 178 1.43 -7.35 -2.58
CA TYR A 178 0.36 -6.35 -2.55
C TYR A 178 -0.68 -6.67 -3.62
N PHE A 179 -1.95 -6.69 -3.24
CA PHE A 179 -3.04 -7.21 -4.06
C PHE A 179 -3.93 -6.10 -4.61
N GLU A 180 -4.46 -6.30 -5.81
CA GLU A 180 -5.49 -5.45 -6.39
C GLU A 180 -6.82 -5.67 -5.69
N ALA A 181 -7.45 -4.59 -5.25
CA ALA A 181 -8.81 -4.64 -4.70
C ALA A 181 -9.83 -4.77 -5.84
N LYS A 182 -10.95 -5.43 -5.56
CA LYS A 182 -12.09 -5.45 -6.48
C LYS A 182 -12.54 -4.02 -6.77
N ASP A 183 -12.69 -3.70 -8.06
CA ASP A 183 -13.20 -2.39 -8.46
C ASP A 183 -14.64 -2.19 -7.95
N THR A 184 -14.84 -1.16 -7.13
CA THR A 184 -16.14 -0.77 -6.56
C THR A 184 -16.84 0.32 -7.35
N GLY A 185 -16.25 0.75 -8.48
CA GLY A 185 -16.76 1.83 -9.30
C GLY A 185 -16.11 3.18 -8.99
N PRO A 186 -16.61 4.26 -9.60
CA PRO A 186 -16.11 5.61 -9.35
C PRO A 186 -16.47 6.08 -7.93
N VAL A 187 -15.66 6.97 -7.38
CA VAL A 187 -16.05 7.71 -6.18
C VAL A 187 -17.12 8.71 -6.57
N VAL A 188 -18.26 8.68 -5.88
CA VAL A 188 -19.40 9.56 -6.13
C VAL A 188 -19.55 10.51 -4.95
N GLU A 189 -19.65 11.80 -5.22
CA GLU A 189 -19.95 12.83 -4.23
C GLU A 189 -21.25 13.56 -4.62
N THR A 190 -21.85 14.22 -3.64
CA THR A 190 -23.05 15.03 -3.85
C THR A 190 -22.86 16.42 -3.26
N LEU A 191 -23.48 17.40 -3.91
CA LEU A 191 -23.64 18.76 -3.39
C LEU A 191 -25.14 19.07 -3.34
N GLU A 192 -25.64 19.34 -2.15
CA GLU A 192 -27.06 19.56 -1.89
C GLU A 192 -27.33 21.00 -1.45
N GLY A 193 -28.54 21.48 -1.73
CA GLY A 193 -29.00 22.78 -1.26
C GLY A 193 -30.50 22.98 -1.48
N ALA A 194 -30.98 24.15 -1.07
CA ALA A 194 -32.36 24.56 -1.27
C ALA A 194 -32.43 25.99 -1.79
N ALA A 195 -33.42 26.25 -2.66
CA ALA A 195 -33.69 27.55 -3.23
C ALA A 195 -35.17 27.91 -3.10
N TYR A 196 -35.45 29.18 -2.79
CA TYR A 196 -36.79 29.68 -2.51
C TYR A 196 -37.31 30.52 -3.67
N ILE A 197 -37.52 29.87 -4.82
CA ILE A 197 -37.93 30.56 -6.05
C ILE A 197 -39.34 31.12 -5.89
N ASP A 198 -39.47 32.45 -5.97
CA ASP A 198 -40.72 33.18 -5.97
C ASP A 198 -41.41 33.04 -7.34
N PHE A 199 -42.64 32.55 -7.33
CA PHE A 199 -43.51 32.50 -8.51
C PHE A 199 -44.60 33.56 -8.41
N ILE A 200 -45.03 34.10 -9.55
CA ILE A 200 -46.28 34.88 -9.60
C ILE A 200 -47.43 33.95 -9.19
N VAL A 201 -48.40 34.48 -8.43
CA VAL A 201 -49.56 33.73 -7.95
C VAL A 201 -50.21 32.98 -9.10
N ASP A 202 -50.50 31.69 -8.87
CA ASP A 202 -51.13 30.78 -9.84
C ASP A 202 -50.35 30.61 -11.16
N LYS A 203 -49.03 30.84 -11.14
CA LYS A 203 -48.13 30.59 -12.27
C LYS A 203 -46.98 29.66 -11.90
N THR A 204 -46.50 28.95 -12.91
CA THR A 204 -45.38 28.00 -12.83
C THR A 204 -44.13 28.47 -13.58
N ASN A 205 -44.24 29.51 -14.43
CA ASN A 205 -43.08 30.06 -15.15
C ASN A 205 -42.14 30.80 -14.20
N ILE A 206 -40.84 30.53 -14.34
CA ILE A 206 -39.79 31.27 -13.62
C ILE A 206 -39.60 32.64 -14.28
N GLU A 207 -39.72 33.69 -13.49
CA GLU A 207 -39.34 35.05 -13.85
C GLU A 207 -38.02 35.39 -13.15
N PRO A 208 -36.85 35.35 -13.83
CA PRO A 208 -35.55 35.40 -13.16
C PRO A 208 -35.31 36.68 -12.33
N ASN A 209 -35.92 37.80 -12.74
CA ASN A 209 -35.79 39.10 -12.06
C ASN A 209 -36.93 39.39 -11.06
N TYR A 210 -37.84 38.44 -10.85
CA TYR A 210 -38.95 38.61 -9.93
C TYR A 210 -38.49 38.45 -8.48
N ARG A 211 -38.65 39.50 -7.67
CA ARG A 211 -38.34 39.50 -6.24
C ARG A 211 -36.91 39.00 -5.96
N ARG A 212 -36.77 37.90 -5.20
CA ARG A 212 -35.48 37.34 -4.77
C ARG A 212 -34.95 36.26 -5.71
N ASN A 213 -35.65 35.98 -6.82
CA ASN A 213 -35.22 34.98 -7.79
C ASN A 213 -33.78 35.15 -8.28
N PRO A 214 -33.24 36.36 -8.51
CA PRO A 214 -31.84 36.48 -8.90
C PRO A 214 -30.88 35.85 -7.88
N GLN A 215 -31.17 36.00 -6.58
CA GLN A 215 -30.34 35.46 -5.50
C GLN A 215 -30.53 33.96 -5.35
N GLU A 216 -31.78 33.47 -5.41
CA GLU A 216 -32.09 32.05 -5.23
C GLU A 216 -31.64 31.20 -6.43
N LEU A 217 -31.78 31.71 -7.65
CA LEU A 217 -31.25 31.06 -8.86
C LEU A 217 -29.72 31.04 -8.84
N LEU A 218 -29.07 32.11 -8.35
CA LEU A 218 -27.62 32.16 -8.23
C LEU A 218 -27.07 31.12 -7.24
N LYS A 219 -27.81 30.73 -6.20
CA LYS A 219 -27.38 29.63 -5.29
C LYS A 219 -27.25 28.30 -6.03
N ILE A 220 -28.26 27.96 -6.84
CA ILE A 220 -28.27 26.74 -7.65
C ILE A 220 -27.14 26.81 -8.67
N GLN A 221 -27.01 27.94 -9.37
CA GLN A 221 -25.96 28.14 -10.38
C GLN A 221 -24.56 28.02 -9.76
N SER A 222 -24.30 28.69 -8.63
CA SER A 222 -23.01 28.62 -7.95
C SER A 222 -22.64 27.19 -7.53
N SER A 223 -23.65 26.40 -7.13
CA SER A 223 -23.46 24.99 -6.77
C SER A 223 -23.07 24.14 -7.98
N ILE A 224 -23.77 24.32 -9.11
CA ILE A 224 -23.47 23.64 -10.38
C ILE A 224 -22.11 24.09 -10.92
N ASP A 225 -21.84 25.40 -10.94
CA ASP A 225 -20.61 26.00 -11.44
C ASP A 225 -19.39 25.57 -10.62
N THR A 226 -19.54 25.39 -9.30
CA THR A 226 -18.46 24.87 -8.44
C THR A 226 -18.01 23.49 -8.92
N VAL A 227 -18.96 22.61 -9.26
CA VAL A 227 -18.66 21.27 -9.72
C VAL A 227 -18.20 21.27 -11.18
N LEU A 228 -18.80 22.07 -12.05
CA LEU A 228 -18.39 22.20 -13.46
C LEU A 228 -16.98 22.78 -13.64
N ASN A 229 -16.54 23.64 -12.73
CA ASN A 229 -15.20 24.24 -12.78
C ASN A 229 -14.12 23.34 -12.16
N ASP A 230 -14.49 22.29 -11.42
CA ASP A 230 -13.55 21.27 -10.96
C ASP A 230 -13.24 20.31 -12.11
N LYS A 231 -12.00 20.34 -12.62
CA LYS A 231 -11.56 19.51 -13.76
C LYS A 231 -11.46 18.03 -13.42
N ASP A 232 -11.49 17.70 -12.13
CA ASP A 232 -11.29 16.35 -11.63
C ASP A 232 -12.61 15.63 -11.40
N VAL A 233 -13.73 16.21 -11.81
CA VAL A 233 -15.06 15.61 -11.63
C VAL A 233 -15.91 15.71 -12.88
N THR A 234 -16.95 14.87 -12.94
CA THR A 234 -17.97 14.90 -13.98
C THR A 234 -19.35 14.84 -13.33
N ILE A 235 -20.22 15.81 -13.63
CA ILE A 235 -21.62 15.78 -13.18
C ILE A 235 -22.35 14.64 -13.89
N THR A 236 -22.93 13.74 -13.11
CA THR A 236 -23.69 12.58 -13.60
C THR A 236 -25.19 12.69 -13.34
N GLY A 237 -25.60 13.56 -12.43
CA GLY A 237 -27.02 13.78 -12.14
C GLY A 237 -27.29 15.12 -11.49
N VAL A 238 -28.43 15.71 -11.82
CA VAL A 238 -29.02 16.83 -11.07
C VAL A 238 -30.43 16.41 -10.69
N TRP A 239 -30.71 16.33 -9.40
CA TRP A 239 -32.04 16.03 -8.89
C TRP A 239 -32.66 17.29 -8.32
N LEU A 240 -33.92 17.54 -8.65
CA LEU A 240 -34.69 18.70 -8.20
C LEU A 240 -36.00 18.21 -7.57
N LYS A 241 -36.32 18.63 -6.35
CA LYS A 241 -37.61 18.35 -5.71
C LYS A 241 -38.30 19.61 -5.26
N GLY A 242 -39.49 19.86 -5.78
CA GLY A 242 -40.27 21.05 -5.48
C GLY A 242 -41.32 20.79 -4.41
N PHE A 243 -41.49 21.76 -3.52
CA PHE A 243 -42.39 21.69 -2.39
C PHE A 243 -43.42 22.82 -2.46
N ALA A 244 -44.65 22.53 -2.06
CA ALA A 244 -45.68 23.54 -1.83
C ALA A 244 -46.15 23.54 -0.37
N SER A 245 -46.78 24.66 0.02
CA SER A 245 -47.34 24.85 1.36
C SER A 245 -48.78 24.32 1.43
N PRO A 246 -49.23 23.78 2.59
CA PRO A 246 -50.59 23.27 2.77
C PRO A 246 -51.60 24.41 2.98
N GLU A 247 -51.93 25.14 1.91
CA GLU A 247 -52.84 26.31 1.93
C GLU A 247 -53.86 26.33 0.78
N SER A 248 -53.91 25.27 -0.02
CA SER A 248 -54.74 25.14 -1.21
C SER A 248 -55.10 23.67 -1.41
N PRO A 249 -56.11 23.35 -2.23
CA PRO A 249 -56.47 21.96 -2.48
C PRO A 249 -55.23 21.15 -2.90
N TYR A 250 -55.07 19.96 -2.34
CA TYR A 250 -53.92 19.09 -2.54
C TYR A 250 -53.61 18.87 -4.03
N SER A 251 -54.64 18.70 -4.86
CA SER A 251 -54.48 18.56 -6.32
C SER A 251 -53.88 19.81 -6.98
N HIS A 252 -54.28 21.00 -6.55
CA HIS A 252 -53.73 22.26 -7.05
C HIS A 252 -52.27 22.44 -6.63
N ASN A 253 -51.96 22.12 -5.38
CA ASN A 253 -50.61 22.11 -4.85
C ASN A 253 -49.70 21.12 -5.61
N THR A 254 -50.25 19.96 -5.97
CA THR A 254 -49.57 18.96 -6.83
C THR A 254 -49.21 19.55 -8.20
N ASP A 255 -50.18 20.15 -8.89
CA ASP A 255 -49.95 20.76 -10.21
C ASP A 255 -48.90 21.88 -10.16
N LEU A 256 -48.94 22.71 -9.11
CA LEU A 256 -47.97 23.77 -8.90
C LEU A 256 -46.57 23.21 -8.64
N ALA A 257 -46.42 22.19 -7.78
CA ALA A 257 -45.12 21.60 -7.46
C ALA A 257 -44.48 20.97 -8.71
N ILE A 258 -45.26 20.20 -9.49
CA ILE A 258 -44.80 19.59 -10.76
C ILE A 258 -44.43 20.67 -11.78
N GLY A 259 -45.32 21.65 -11.99
CA GLY A 259 -45.10 22.69 -13.00
C GLY A 259 -43.88 23.56 -12.70
N ARG A 260 -43.64 23.88 -11.43
CA ARG A 260 -42.50 24.71 -10.98
C ARG A 260 -41.16 23.99 -11.10
N THR A 261 -41.09 22.70 -10.77
CA THR A 261 -39.86 21.92 -10.97
C THR A 261 -39.56 21.69 -12.44
N ALA A 262 -40.59 21.45 -13.26
CA ALA A 262 -40.44 21.37 -14.71
C ALA A 262 -39.92 22.70 -15.32
N ALA A 263 -40.42 23.84 -14.84
CA ALA A 263 -39.94 25.15 -15.26
C ALA A 263 -38.47 25.37 -14.85
N LEU A 264 -38.07 24.93 -13.65
CA LEU A 264 -36.67 25.00 -13.22
C LEU A 264 -35.75 24.09 -14.03
N LYS A 265 -36.14 22.84 -14.29
CA LYS A 265 -35.41 21.93 -15.19
C LYS A 265 -35.20 22.59 -16.56
N LYS A 266 -36.25 23.20 -17.12
CA LYS A 266 -36.16 23.92 -18.40
C LYS A 266 -35.19 25.11 -18.32
N TYR A 267 -35.26 25.90 -17.25
CA TYR A 267 -34.37 27.04 -17.04
C TYR A 267 -32.90 26.60 -16.95
N LEU A 268 -32.59 25.56 -16.17
CA LEU A 268 -31.23 25.03 -16.03
C LEU A 268 -30.70 24.44 -17.35
N ASN A 269 -31.53 23.72 -18.11
CA ASN A 269 -31.15 23.20 -19.43
C ASN A 269 -30.86 24.30 -20.47
N GLN A 270 -31.40 25.51 -20.28
CA GLN A 270 -31.07 26.65 -21.15
C GLN A 270 -29.74 27.30 -20.78
N LEU A 271 -29.36 27.26 -19.50
CA LEU A 271 -28.10 27.81 -19.00
C LEU A 271 -26.93 26.84 -19.21
N TYR A 272 -27.19 25.56 -19.00
CA TYR A 272 -26.18 24.51 -19.00
C TYR A 272 -26.45 23.51 -20.11
N ASN A 273 -25.43 23.26 -20.94
CA ASN A 273 -25.48 22.23 -21.96
C ASN A 273 -24.93 20.92 -21.39
N PHE A 274 -25.72 20.26 -20.53
CA PHE A 274 -25.35 18.95 -19.97
C PHE A 274 -25.28 17.89 -21.08
N LYS A 275 -24.36 16.92 -20.91
CA LYS A 275 -24.28 15.76 -21.82
C LYS A 275 -25.41 14.78 -21.50
N GLY A 276 -26.49 14.85 -22.25
CA GLY A 276 -27.68 13.99 -22.05
C GLY A 276 -28.69 14.58 -21.06
N ASP A 277 -29.82 13.89 -20.86
CA ASP A 277 -30.84 14.31 -19.89
C ASP A 277 -30.50 13.77 -18.49
N ILE A 278 -29.63 14.49 -17.79
CA ILE A 278 -29.17 14.14 -16.43
C ILE A 278 -30.02 14.81 -15.33
N ILE A 279 -30.95 15.69 -15.70
CA ILE A 279 -31.81 16.38 -14.72
C ILE A 279 -33.06 15.56 -14.47
N SER A 280 -33.24 15.11 -13.23
CA SER A 280 -34.46 14.46 -12.75
C SER A 280 -35.26 15.41 -11.86
N THR A 281 -36.58 15.28 -11.90
CA THR A 281 -37.50 16.10 -11.13
C THR A 281 -38.40 15.21 -10.29
N ASP A 282 -38.63 15.62 -9.04
CA ASP A 282 -39.55 15.03 -8.09
C ASP A 282 -40.40 16.15 -7.45
N TYR A 283 -41.43 15.79 -6.70
CA TYR A 283 -42.30 16.77 -6.07
C TYR A 283 -42.86 16.28 -4.73
N GLU A 284 -43.12 17.23 -3.85
CA GLU A 284 -43.93 17.07 -2.64
C GLU A 284 -45.08 18.07 -2.74
N PRO A 285 -46.34 17.61 -2.90
CA PRO A 285 -47.47 18.53 -2.98
C PRO A 285 -47.60 19.41 -1.75
N GLU A 286 -47.35 18.88 -0.55
CA GLU A 286 -47.44 19.64 0.69
C GLU A 286 -46.34 19.26 1.66
N ASP A 287 -45.48 20.24 2.01
CA ASP A 287 -44.36 20.06 2.93
C ASP A 287 -44.82 20.03 4.40
N TRP A 288 -45.57 18.99 4.75
CA TRP A 288 -46.04 18.75 6.12
C TRP A 288 -44.88 18.52 7.10
N GLU A 289 -43.81 17.84 6.65
CA GLU A 289 -42.61 17.60 7.45
C GLU A 289 -41.85 18.92 7.71
N GLY A 290 -41.73 19.79 6.72
CA GLY A 290 -41.21 21.15 6.90
C GLY A 290 -42.06 21.97 7.85
N LEU A 291 -43.39 21.92 7.72
CA LEU A 291 -44.30 22.62 8.62
C LEU A 291 -44.12 22.11 10.06
N ARG A 292 -44.04 20.79 10.24
CA ARG A 292 -43.75 20.15 11.54
C ARG A 292 -42.50 20.72 12.19
N ARG A 293 -41.38 20.80 11.45
CA ARG A 293 -40.12 21.38 11.94
C ARG A 293 -40.25 22.84 12.37
N PHE A 294 -41.00 23.65 11.62
CA PHE A 294 -41.23 25.06 11.98
C PHE A 294 -42.07 25.18 13.27
N VAL A 295 -43.17 24.43 13.38
CA VAL A 295 -44.03 24.44 14.56
C VAL A 295 -43.28 23.92 15.79
N GLU A 296 -42.53 22.82 15.65
CA GLU A 296 -41.73 22.21 16.73
C GLU A 296 -40.67 23.17 17.30
N ARG A 297 -40.09 24.05 16.49
CA ARG A 297 -39.10 25.05 16.93
C ARG A 297 -39.70 26.37 17.39
N SER A 298 -41.02 26.52 17.27
CA SER A 298 -41.73 27.75 17.60
C SER A 298 -42.21 27.79 19.05
N ASN A 299 -42.69 28.98 19.43
CA ASN A 299 -43.46 29.24 20.65
C ASN A 299 -44.92 29.59 20.32
N ILE A 300 -45.48 29.01 19.26
CA ILE A 300 -46.88 29.24 18.90
C ILE A 300 -47.81 28.67 19.97
N ASP A 301 -48.94 29.32 20.21
CA ASP A 301 -49.99 28.78 21.08
C ASP A 301 -50.55 27.47 20.48
N HIS A 302 -51.09 26.58 21.33
CA HIS A 302 -51.63 25.28 20.92
C HIS A 302 -50.64 24.38 20.12
N LYS A 303 -49.33 24.59 20.33
CA LYS A 303 -48.25 23.89 19.61
C LYS A 303 -48.40 22.37 19.62
N SER A 304 -48.63 21.78 20.79
CA SER A 304 -48.71 20.32 20.95
C SER A 304 -49.91 19.74 20.19
N GLU A 305 -51.03 20.45 20.19
CA GLU A 305 -52.24 20.06 19.49
C GLU A 305 -52.13 20.22 17.97
N ILE A 306 -51.47 21.28 17.51
CA ILE A 306 -51.17 21.48 16.08
C ILE A 306 -50.20 20.40 15.59
N LEU A 307 -49.14 20.09 16.34
CA LEU A 307 -48.22 18.99 16.00
C LEU A 307 -48.94 17.65 15.94
N ALA A 308 -49.85 17.36 16.88
CA ALA A 308 -50.63 16.13 16.85
C ALA A 308 -51.53 16.01 15.60
N LEU A 309 -52.04 17.14 15.08
CA LEU A 309 -52.78 17.15 13.82
C LEU A 309 -51.85 16.96 12.61
N ILE A 310 -50.67 17.59 12.60
CA ILE A 310 -49.67 17.42 11.54
C ILE A 310 -49.24 15.95 11.45
N ASP A 311 -48.90 15.35 12.59
CA ASP A 311 -48.42 13.96 12.74
C ASP A 311 -49.54 12.90 12.58
N SER A 312 -50.79 13.32 12.34
CA SER A 312 -51.92 12.40 12.17
C SER A 312 -51.99 11.79 10.76
N ASP A 313 -52.61 10.62 10.66
CA ASP A 313 -52.89 9.91 9.40
C ASP A 313 -54.06 10.52 8.59
N MET A 314 -54.48 11.75 8.92
CA MET A 314 -55.54 12.43 8.18
C MET A 314 -55.09 12.78 6.76
N GLU A 315 -56.02 12.68 5.81
CA GLU A 315 -55.83 13.20 4.45
C GLU A 315 -55.47 14.70 4.48
N PRO A 316 -54.62 15.19 3.56
CA PRO A 316 -54.05 16.53 3.62
C PRO A 316 -55.08 17.68 3.65
N ASP A 317 -56.09 17.65 2.77
CA ASP A 317 -57.12 18.69 2.68
C ASP A 317 -57.97 18.78 3.98
N PRO A 318 -58.55 17.68 4.50
CA PRO A 318 -59.23 17.70 5.80
C PRO A 318 -58.33 18.13 6.96
N LYS A 319 -57.04 17.77 6.93
CA LYS A 319 -56.05 18.12 7.95
C LYS A 319 -55.83 19.63 8.00
N GLU A 320 -55.55 20.25 6.85
CA GLU A 320 -55.42 21.71 6.70
C GLU A 320 -56.68 22.42 7.18
N ALA A 321 -57.84 21.98 6.71
CA ALA A 321 -59.12 22.62 7.03
C ALA A 321 -59.44 22.54 8.53
N LEU A 322 -59.05 21.44 9.19
CA LEU A 322 -59.24 21.26 10.62
C LEU A 322 -58.35 22.18 11.44
N ILE A 323 -57.07 22.30 11.07
CA ILE A 323 -56.11 23.22 11.72
C ILE A 323 -56.63 24.66 11.56
N LYS A 324 -57.02 25.05 10.35
CA LYS A 324 -57.56 26.38 10.04
C LYS A 324 -58.83 26.72 10.83
N LYS A 325 -59.72 25.73 11.01
CA LYS A 325 -60.98 25.91 11.75
C LYS A 325 -60.77 25.98 13.26
N ARG A 326 -59.88 25.16 13.83
CA ARG A 326 -59.67 25.07 15.28
C ARG A 326 -58.72 26.14 15.81
N TYR A 327 -57.72 26.52 15.02
CA TYR A 327 -56.63 27.41 15.41
C TYR A 327 -56.46 28.54 14.38
N PRO A 328 -57.46 29.43 14.21
CA PRO A 328 -57.46 30.42 13.13
C PRO A 328 -56.36 31.48 13.26
N GLU A 329 -55.99 31.86 14.49
CA GLU A 329 -54.94 32.85 14.74
C GLU A 329 -53.56 32.28 14.46
N GLU A 330 -53.31 31.05 14.93
CA GLU A 330 -52.09 30.29 14.69
C GLU A 330 -51.94 29.96 13.21
N TYR A 331 -53.01 29.52 12.56
CA TYR A 331 -53.01 29.27 11.11
C TYR A 331 -52.66 30.55 10.34
N ARG A 332 -53.24 31.70 10.68
CA ARG A 332 -52.90 32.99 10.06
C ARG A 332 -51.44 33.36 10.27
N PHE A 333 -50.89 33.09 11.45
CA PHE A 333 -49.48 33.29 11.74
C PHE A 333 -48.57 32.34 10.93
N MET A 334 -48.89 31.05 10.86
CA MET A 334 -48.16 30.05 10.06
C MET A 334 -48.20 30.39 8.57
N LEU A 335 -49.37 30.82 8.06
CA LEU A 335 -49.56 31.26 6.68
C LEU A 335 -48.65 32.43 6.31
N GLN A 336 -48.43 33.37 7.23
CA GLN A 336 -47.59 34.56 6.99
C GLN A 336 -46.10 34.29 7.22
N THR A 337 -45.77 33.38 8.14
CA THR A 337 -44.40 33.25 8.66
C THR A 337 -43.70 31.97 8.20
N TYR A 338 -44.41 30.84 8.12
CA TYR A 338 -43.83 29.52 7.84
C TYR A 338 -44.09 29.07 6.40
N TYR A 339 -45.32 29.20 5.93
CA TYR A 339 -45.74 28.69 4.63
C TYR A 339 -44.93 29.26 3.45
N PRO A 340 -44.49 30.54 3.45
CA PRO A 340 -43.60 31.04 2.41
C PRO A 340 -42.27 30.28 2.32
N ALA A 341 -41.74 29.77 3.44
CA ALA A 341 -40.52 28.98 3.47
C ALA A 341 -40.74 27.50 3.12
N LEU A 342 -41.99 27.01 3.15
CA LEU A 342 -42.32 25.66 2.67
C LEU A 342 -42.30 25.59 1.14
N ARG A 343 -42.47 26.73 0.47
CA ARG A 343 -42.42 26.84 -0.99
C ARG A 343 -40.98 26.94 -1.46
N HIS A 344 -40.32 25.81 -1.58
CA HIS A 344 -38.92 25.74 -1.94
C HIS A 344 -38.65 24.61 -2.93
N THR A 345 -37.45 24.62 -3.50
CA THR A 345 -36.94 23.53 -4.31
C THR A 345 -35.62 23.07 -3.72
N GLU A 346 -35.59 21.81 -3.31
CA GLU A 346 -34.35 21.13 -2.97
C GLU A 346 -33.65 20.69 -4.25
N TYR A 347 -32.33 20.76 -4.25
CA TYR A 347 -31.53 20.29 -5.37
C TYR A 347 -30.34 19.49 -4.87
N ARG A 348 -29.94 18.50 -5.67
CA ARG A 348 -28.76 17.66 -5.45
C ARG A 348 -28.01 17.48 -6.74
N VAL A 349 -26.77 17.94 -6.78
CA VAL A 349 -25.82 17.71 -7.87
C VAL A 349 -24.98 16.49 -7.49
N THR A 350 -25.12 15.41 -8.26
CA THR A 350 -24.33 14.19 -8.11
C THR A 350 -23.21 14.20 -9.14
N TYR A 351 -22.00 13.93 -8.70
CA TYR A 351 -20.83 13.93 -9.58
C TYR A 351 -19.85 12.81 -9.23
N GLU A 352 -19.19 12.31 -10.26
CA GLU A 352 -18.16 11.28 -10.16
C GLU A 352 -16.79 11.94 -10.18
N ILE A 353 -15.88 11.45 -9.33
CA ILE A 353 -14.47 11.82 -9.38
C ILE A 353 -13.81 11.10 -10.55
N ASN A 354 -13.18 11.87 -11.44
CA ASN A 354 -12.47 11.36 -12.60
C ASN A 354 -11.20 10.63 -12.13
N ARG A 355 -11.10 9.34 -12.46
CA ARG A 355 -9.91 8.53 -12.20
C ARG A 355 -8.69 9.08 -12.91
N THR A 356 -7.52 8.86 -12.31
CA THR A 356 -6.25 9.24 -12.93
C THR A 356 -5.17 8.19 -12.71
N ASP A 357 -4.23 8.12 -13.65
CA ASP A 357 -3.01 7.31 -13.54
C ASP A 357 -1.77 8.20 -13.33
N ASP A 358 -1.96 9.53 -13.23
CA ASP A 358 -0.87 10.48 -12.95
C ASP A 358 -0.49 10.39 -11.46
N ILE A 359 0.65 9.77 -11.20
CA ILE A 359 1.18 9.55 -9.84
C ILE A 359 1.32 10.86 -9.05
N ASN A 360 1.68 11.97 -9.69
CA ASN A 360 1.81 13.26 -8.98
C ASN A 360 0.46 13.79 -8.54
N LYS A 361 -0.56 13.65 -9.40
CA LYS A 361 -1.93 14.02 -9.07
C LYS A 361 -2.51 13.13 -7.99
N ILE A 362 -2.25 11.81 -8.05
CA ILE A 362 -2.67 10.87 -6.99
C ILE A 362 -2.03 11.27 -5.66
N ARG A 363 -0.72 11.54 -5.66
CA ARG A 363 0.02 11.99 -4.47
C ARG A 363 -0.55 13.28 -3.89
N GLU A 364 -0.86 14.27 -4.72
CA GLU A 364 -1.50 15.52 -4.27
C GLU A 364 -2.91 15.29 -3.71
N THR A 365 -3.70 14.45 -4.36
CA THR A 365 -5.06 14.10 -3.94
C THR A 365 -5.04 13.35 -2.61
N MET A 366 -4.10 12.41 -2.42
CA MET A 366 -3.91 11.71 -1.13
C MET A 366 -3.67 12.69 0.02
N ARG A 367 -2.87 13.74 -0.22
CA ARG A 367 -2.54 14.74 0.81
C ARG A 367 -3.69 15.71 1.11
N THR A 368 -4.51 16.04 0.11
CA THR A 368 -5.51 17.11 0.22
C THR A 368 -6.94 16.59 0.39
N LYS A 369 -7.31 15.51 -0.31
CA LYS A 369 -8.65 14.91 -0.35
C LYS A 369 -8.57 13.39 -0.54
N PRO A 370 -7.99 12.63 0.41
CA PRO A 370 -7.75 11.18 0.24
C PRO A 370 -9.02 10.35 0.00
N SER A 371 -10.18 10.83 0.45
CA SER A 371 -11.48 10.17 0.21
C SER A 371 -11.88 10.13 -1.27
N ARG A 372 -11.24 10.94 -2.13
CA ARG A 372 -11.46 10.96 -3.58
C ARG A 372 -10.65 9.91 -4.33
N LEU A 373 -9.74 9.21 -3.66
CA LEU A 373 -8.94 8.15 -4.26
C LEU A 373 -9.61 6.79 -4.09
N THR A 374 -9.57 6.00 -5.14
CA THR A 374 -9.90 4.58 -5.14
C THR A 374 -8.73 3.74 -4.63
N LEU A 375 -9.00 2.51 -4.17
CA LEU A 375 -7.94 1.56 -3.78
C LEU A 375 -6.96 1.24 -4.94
N ARG A 376 -7.43 1.32 -6.19
CA ARG A 376 -6.57 1.21 -7.38
C ARG A 376 -5.53 2.32 -7.42
N GLU A 377 -5.92 3.57 -7.18
CA GLU A 377 -5.01 4.71 -7.22
C GLU A 377 -4.01 4.68 -6.05
N PHE A 378 -4.45 4.24 -4.86
CA PHE A 378 -3.52 3.95 -3.76
C PHE A 378 -2.49 2.88 -4.16
N LEU A 379 -2.91 1.78 -4.78
CA LEU A 379 -1.99 0.74 -5.24
C LEU A 379 -1.02 1.25 -6.32
N LEU A 380 -1.49 2.05 -7.27
CA LEU A 380 -0.63 2.67 -8.29
C LEU A 380 0.44 3.56 -7.67
N LEU A 381 0.07 4.40 -6.68
CA LEU A 381 1.03 5.23 -5.97
C LEU A 381 2.00 4.38 -5.15
N GLY A 382 1.52 3.35 -4.45
CA GLY A 382 2.36 2.41 -3.70
C GLY A 382 3.40 1.73 -4.59
N ASN A 383 3.01 1.28 -5.78
CA ASN A 383 3.91 0.65 -6.76
C ASN A 383 4.97 1.62 -7.34
N ALA A 384 4.70 2.93 -7.29
CA ALA A 384 5.66 3.95 -7.71
C ALA A 384 6.66 4.33 -6.60
N CYS A 385 6.40 3.93 -5.34
CA CYS A 385 7.27 4.18 -4.20
C CYS A 385 8.26 3.02 -3.99
N GLN A 386 9.37 3.29 -3.30
CA GLN A 386 10.27 2.23 -2.84
C GLN A 386 9.56 1.43 -1.72
N PRO A 387 9.41 0.10 -1.83
CA PRO A 387 8.78 -0.71 -0.80
C PRO A 387 9.42 -0.49 0.59
N GLY A 388 8.58 -0.21 1.59
CA GLY A 388 8.99 0.07 2.97
C GLY A 388 9.41 1.52 3.27
N SER A 389 9.47 2.41 2.28
CA SER A 389 9.68 3.85 2.52
C SER A 389 8.52 4.50 3.29
N ASP A 390 8.77 5.67 3.90
CA ASP A 390 7.73 6.39 4.65
C ASP A 390 6.49 6.70 3.80
N GLU A 391 6.70 7.16 2.57
CA GLU A 391 5.59 7.42 1.63
C GLU A 391 4.83 6.14 1.28
N PHE A 392 5.56 5.04 1.01
CA PHE A 392 4.94 3.74 0.73
C PHE A 392 4.04 3.29 1.90
N ASN A 393 4.52 3.44 3.13
CA ASN A 393 3.74 3.08 4.32
C ASN A 393 2.51 3.99 4.48
N GLU A 394 2.68 5.31 4.28
CA GLU A 394 1.59 6.29 4.37
C GLU A 394 0.48 6.02 3.34
N VAL A 395 0.82 5.54 2.14
CA VAL A 395 -0.14 5.17 1.10
C VAL A 395 -1.11 4.09 1.59
N PHE A 396 -0.59 2.97 2.11
CA PHE A 396 -1.43 1.86 2.53
C PHE A 396 -2.14 2.15 3.86
N GLU A 397 -1.53 2.92 4.76
CA GLU A 397 -2.18 3.40 5.99
C GLU A 397 -3.32 4.38 5.68
N THR A 398 -3.15 5.24 4.68
CA THR A 398 -4.24 6.13 4.22
C THR A 398 -5.33 5.34 3.52
N ALA A 399 -4.98 4.36 2.69
CA ALA A 399 -5.94 3.50 2.00
C ALA A 399 -6.86 2.78 3.01
N VAL A 400 -6.29 2.12 4.04
CA VAL A 400 -7.11 1.42 5.05
C VAL A 400 -7.91 2.39 5.92
N ARG A 401 -7.43 3.62 6.13
CA ARG A 401 -8.22 4.66 6.84
C ARG A 401 -9.43 5.13 6.02
N MET A 402 -9.31 5.20 4.70
CA MET A 402 -10.44 5.57 3.80
C MET A 402 -11.39 4.40 3.57
N TYR A 403 -10.89 3.16 3.62
CA TYR A 403 -11.64 1.93 3.38
C TYR A 403 -11.47 0.92 4.53
N PRO A 404 -11.91 1.24 5.76
CA PRO A 404 -11.60 0.46 6.96
C PRO A 404 -12.16 -0.96 6.96
N ASP A 405 -13.26 -1.18 6.25
CA ASP A 405 -13.95 -2.47 6.16
C ASP A 405 -13.59 -3.24 4.88
N ASN A 406 -12.71 -2.70 4.03
CA ASN A 406 -12.30 -3.40 2.81
C ASN A 406 -11.20 -4.43 3.11
N GLU A 407 -11.46 -5.69 2.77
CA GLU A 407 -10.56 -6.81 3.04
C GLU A 407 -9.18 -6.58 2.40
N THR A 408 -9.11 -6.23 1.11
CA THR A 408 -7.83 -6.01 0.41
C THR A 408 -7.04 -4.82 0.95
N ALA A 409 -7.71 -3.74 1.34
CA ALA A 409 -7.06 -2.60 1.98
C ALA A 409 -6.38 -3.00 3.30
N ASN A 410 -7.07 -3.82 4.10
CA ASN A 410 -6.52 -4.38 5.34
C ASN A 410 -5.36 -5.36 5.06
N ILE A 411 -5.44 -6.22 4.03
CA ILE A 411 -4.34 -7.11 3.64
C ILE A 411 -3.10 -6.30 3.25
N ASN A 412 -3.25 -5.29 2.39
CA ASN A 412 -2.13 -4.49 1.91
C ASN A 412 -1.50 -3.65 3.03
N ALA A 413 -2.31 -3.08 3.93
CA ALA A 413 -1.82 -2.36 5.11
C ALA A 413 -1.11 -3.31 6.09
N ALA A 414 -1.60 -4.54 6.28
CA ALA A 414 -0.90 -5.56 7.06
C ALA A 414 0.45 -5.92 6.45
N ASN A 415 0.51 -6.07 5.13
CA ASN A 415 1.74 -6.42 4.41
C ASN A 415 2.78 -5.30 4.48
N ALA A 416 2.36 -4.03 4.40
CA ALA A 416 3.22 -2.89 4.67
C ALA A 416 3.76 -2.90 6.10
N ALA A 417 2.92 -3.24 7.09
CA ALA A 417 3.33 -3.38 8.49
C ALA A 417 4.32 -4.55 8.70
N LEU A 418 4.08 -5.71 8.07
CA LEU A 418 5.02 -6.85 8.08
C LEU A 418 6.39 -6.47 7.53
N GLN A 419 6.41 -5.75 6.42
CA GLN A 419 7.64 -5.32 5.75
C GLN A 419 8.52 -4.43 6.65
N ARG A 420 7.92 -3.61 7.52
CA ARG A 420 8.62 -2.76 8.50
C ARG A 420 8.80 -3.39 9.88
N GLY A 421 8.47 -4.67 10.05
CA GLY A 421 8.61 -5.39 11.31
C GLY A 421 7.56 -5.04 12.38
N ASP A 422 6.49 -4.34 12.01
CA ASP A 422 5.39 -3.97 12.91
C ASP A 422 4.32 -5.07 12.94
N TYR A 423 4.66 -6.18 13.60
CA TYR A 423 3.82 -7.37 13.65
C TYR A 423 2.51 -7.17 14.41
N THR A 424 2.49 -6.22 15.36
CA THR A 424 1.29 -5.92 16.15
C THR A 424 0.25 -5.23 15.27
N THR A 425 0.67 -4.20 14.53
CA THR A 425 -0.21 -3.52 13.58
C THR A 425 -0.63 -4.44 12.44
N ALA A 426 0.27 -5.30 11.95
CA ALA A 426 -0.06 -6.30 10.94
C ALA A 426 -1.18 -7.24 11.41
N GLU A 427 -1.10 -7.77 12.64
CA GLU A 427 -2.14 -8.63 13.21
C GLU A 427 -3.49 -7.90 13.34
N GLN A 428 -3.48 -6.63 13.74
CA GLN A 428 -4.70 -5.81 13.84
C GLN A 428 -5.39 -5.67 12.48
N TYR A 429 -4.66 -5.32 11.42
CA TYR A 429 -5.23 -5.24 10.07
C TYR A 429 -5.68 -6.62 9.57
N LEU A 430 -4.90 -7.69 9.80
CA LEU A 430 -5.29 -9.04 9.40
C LEU A 430 -6.55 -9.54 10.12
N SER A 431 -6.91 -9.01 11.29
CA SER A 431 -8.19 -9.34 11.94
C SER A 431 -9.42 -8.89 11.14
N ARG A 432 -9.25 -7.92 10.22
CA ARG A 432 -10.30 -7.36 9.35
C ARG A 432 -10.12 -7.72 7.87
N ALA A 433 -9.17 -8.58 7.54
CA ALA A 433 -8.80 -8.95 6.18
C ALA A 433 -9.68 -10.06 5.56
N GLY A 434 -10.74 -10.53 6.23
CA GLY A 434 -11.55 -11.64 5.75
C GLY A 434 -10.79 -12.97 5.67
N ASN A 435 -11.25 -13.93 4.86
CA ASN A 435 -10.67 -15.27 4.73
C ASN A 435 -10.33 -15.64 3.28
N SER A 436 -10.04 -14.65 2.44
CA SER A 436 -9.56 -14.92 1.07
C SER A 436 -8.20 -15.64 1.10
N PRO A 437 -7.79 -16.34 0.03
CA PRO A 437 -6.46 -16.95 -0.05
C PRO A 437 -5.32 -15.96 0.21
N GLU A 438 -5.47 -14.70 -0.21
CA GLU A 438 -4.54 -13.61 0.03
C GLU A 438 -4.42 -13.27 1.53
N ALA A 439 -5.55 -13.20 2.24
CA ALA A 439 -5.57 -12.97 3.68
C ALA A 439 -4.98 -14.15 4.46
N ILE A 440 -5.27 -15.38 4.04
CA ILE A 440 -4.70 -16.60 4.62
C ILE A 440 -3.19 -16.63 4.41
N TYR A 441 -2.70 -16.32 3.20
CA TYR A 441 -1.28 -16.20 2.89
C TYR A 441 -0.59 -15.16 3.79
N ALA A 442 -1.15 -13.95 3.90
CA ALA A 442 -0.57 -12.90 4.74
C ALA A 442 -0.49 -13.31 6.24
N ARG A 443 -1.51 -14.02 6.76
CA ARG A 443 -1.46 -14.62 8.11
C ARG A 443 -0.40 -15.71 8.22
N GLY A 444 -0.24 -16.53 7.19
CA GLY A 444 0.82 -17.54 7.12
C GLY A 444 2.21 -16.91 7.14
N SER A 445 2.39 -15.77 6.45
CA SER A 445 3.63 -15.02 6.44
C SER A 445 3.94 -14.43 7.82
N LEU A 446 2.94 -13.84 8.49
CA LEU A 446 3.08 -13.38 9.88
C LEU A 446 3.49 -14.53 10.81
N ALA A 447 2.81 -15.66 10.75
CA ALA A 447 3.12 -16.83 11.58
C ALA A 447 4.54 -17.35 11.33
N PHE A 448 4.99 -17.42 10.07
CA PHE A 448 6.35 -17.81 9.72
C PHE A 448 7.38 -16.86 10.33
N ILE A 449 7.16 -15.55 10.18
CA ILE A 449 8.07 -14.51 10.70
C ILE A 449 8.15 -14.56 12.24
N GLN A 450 7.05 -14.88 12.90
CA GLN A 450 7.00 -15.09 14.36
C GLN A 450 7.59 -16.43 14.82
N GLY A 451 7.98 -17.31 13.89
CA GLY A 451 8.56 -18.62 14.16
C GLY A 451 7.54 -19.73 14.47
N ASP A 452 6.24 -19.45 14.31
CA ASP A 452 5.16 -20.43 14.41
C ASP A 452 5.02 -21.20 13.09
N TYR A 453 6.00 -22.06 12.82
CA TYR A 453 6.09 -22.81 11.57
C TYR A 453 4.97 -23.83 11.39
N ASP A 454 4.38 -24.33 12.48
CA ASP A 454 3.27 -25.29 12.41
C ASP A 454 2.00 -24.59 11.90
N ARG A 455 1.69 -23.42 12.46
CA ARG A 455 0.58 -22.59 11.97
C ARG A 455 0.85 -22.04 10.57
N ALA A 456 2.08 -21.60 10.30
CA ALA A 456 2.45 -21.11 8.98
C ALA A 456 2.26 -22.18 7.90
N GLU A 457 2.67 -23.43 8.16
CA GLU A 457 2.50 -24.53 7.21
C GLU A 457 1.03 -24.79 6.88
N GLN A 458 0.15 -24.84 7.89
CA GLN A 458 -1.29 -25.02 7.69
C GLN A 458 -1.87 -23.90 6.81
N LEU A 459 -1.58 -22.65 7.16
CA LEU A 459 -2.07 -21.49 6.42
C LEU A 459 -1.53 -21.46 4.97
N MET A 460 -0.27 -21.85 4.76
CA MET A 460 0.33 -21.89 3.41
C MET A 460 -0.26 -23.03 2.56
N GLN A 461 -0.68 -24.14 3.16
CA GLN A 461 -1.43 -25.19 2.46
C GLN A 461 -2.83 -24.70 2.05
N ASP A 462 -3.52 -23.99 2.95
CA ASP A 462 -4.84 -23.42 2.68
C ASP A 462 -4.77 -22.30 1.62
N ALA A 463 -3.66 -21.57 1.54
CA ALA A 463 -3.39 -20.56 0.51
C ALA A 463 -2.65 -21.12 -0.72
N SER A 464 -2.87 -22.39 -1.08
CA SER A 464 -2.19 -23.06 -2.20
C SER A 464 -2.42 -22.41 -3.59
N SER A 465 -3.45 -21.57 -3.74
CA SER A 465 -3.66 -20.78 -4.96
C SER A 465 -2.68 -19.60 -5.10
N ILE A 466 -2.00 -19.20 -4.03
CA ILE A 466 -0.94 -18.19 -4.05
C ILE A 466 0.40 -18.90 -4.35
N PRO A 467 1.05 -18.65 -5.51
CA PRO A 467 2.26 -19.39 -5.90
C PRO A 467 3.40 -19.31 -4.88
N ALA A 468 3.54 -18.18 -4.20
CA ALA A 468 4.56 -17.95 -3.17
C ALA A 468 4.38 -18.84 -1.92
N SER A 469 3.19 -19.40 -1.69
CA SER A 469 2.95 -20.36 -0.60
C SER A 469 3.87 -21.58 -0.70
N ARG A 470 4.17 -22.03 -1.92
CA ARG A 470 5.04 -23.19 -2.14
C ARG A 470 6.46 -22.95 -1.64
N ALA A 471 7.02 -21.78 -1.96
CA ALA A 471 8.37 -21.42 -1.53
C ALA A 471 8.48 -21.37 0.00
N THR A 472 7.44 -20.85 0.67
CA THR A 472 7.37 -20.82 2.14
C THR A 472 7.28 -22.23 2.73
N LEU A 473 6.47 -23.12 2.16
CA LEU A 473 6.38 -24.52 2.59
C LEU A 473 7.71 -25.26 2.43
N ASP A 474 8.40 -25.06 1.32
CA ASP A 474 9.72 -25.66 1.06
C ASP A 474 10.75 -25.15 2.08
N GLU A 475 10.70 -23.86 2.46
CA GLU A 475 11.56 -23.30 3.50
C GLU A 475 11.22 -23.84 4.91
N ILE A 476 9.94 -24.00 5.26
CA ILE A 476 9.53 -24.64 6.53
C ILE A 476 10.07 -26.08 6.60
N ALA A 477 9.96 -26.84 5.52
CA ALA A 477 10.47 -28.21 5.44
C ALA A 477 12.00 -28.25 5.66
N ARG A 478 12.75 -27.33 5.05
CA ARG A 478 14.20 -27.17 5.26
C ARG A 478 14.53 -26.87 6.73
N ILE A 479 13.85 -25.91 7.35
CA ILE A 479 14.06 -25.55 8.76
C ILE A 479 13.89 -26.76 9.68
N ARG A 480 12.86 -27.59 9.44
CA ARG A 480 12.58 -28.78 10.25
C ARG A 480 13.62 -29.89 10.03
N ALA A 481 14.05 -30.12 8.79
CA ALA A 481 15.10 -31.10 8.47
C ALA A 481 16.41 -30.76 9.21
N ASN A 482 16.79 -29.47 9.24
CA ASN A 482 17.98 -29.00 9.94
C ASN A 482 17.87 -29.10 11.48
N LYS A 483 16.67 -28.90 12.05
CA LYS A 483 16.44 -29.11 13.50
C LYS A 483 16.60 -30.58 13.92
N GLN A 484 16.16 -31.53 13.08
CA GLN A 484 16.27 -32.96 13.38
C GLN A 484 17.71 -33.48 13.36
N GLN A 485 18.58 -32.92 12.52
CA GLN A 485 20.00 -33.27 12.50
C GLN A 485 20.76 -32.84 13.77
N LYS A 486 20.25 -31.85 14.52
CA LYS A 486 20.90 -31.26 15.70
C LYS A 486 20.80 -32.12 16.98
N VAL A 487 20.17 -33.29 16.93
CA VAL A 487 20.01 -34.21 18.08
C VAL A 487 20.51 -35.61 17.73
N THR A 488 21.82 -35.77 17.55
CA THR A 488 22.46 -37.07 17.76
C THR A 488 23.63 -36.87 18.71
N LYS A 489 23.36 -37.16 19.98
CA LYS A 489 24.30 -37.18 21.09
C LYS A 489 25.50 -38.07 20.72
N ILE A 490 26.66 -37.48 20.47
CA ILE A 490 27.92 -38.22 20.37
C ILE A 490 28.51 -38.29 21.79
N GLU A 491 28.37 -39.45 22.45
CA GLU A 491 29.18 -39.77 23.63
C GLU A 491 30.62 -40.02 23.17
N LEU A 492 31.51 -39.11 23.54
CA LEU A 492 32.95 -39.28 23.36
C LEU A 492 33.45 -40.30 24.40
N LYS A 493 34.11 -41.37 23.92
CA LYS A 493 34.95 -42.25 24.76
C LYS A 493 36.33 -41.66 24.96
#